data_AF-A0A4R3I7W3-F1
#
_entry.id   AF-A0A4R3I7W3-F1
#
_cell.length_a   1.000
_cell.length_b   1.000
_cell.length_c   1.000
_cell.angle_alpha   90.00
_cell.angle_beta   90.00
_cell.angle_gamma   90.00
#
_symmetry.space_group_name_H-M   'P 1'
#
loop_
_entity.id
_entity.type
_entity.pdbx_description
1 polymer ?
#
loop_
_entity_poly.entity_id
_entity_poly.type
_entity_poly.pdbx_seq_one_letter_code
_entity_poly.pdbx_strand_id
1 'polypeptide(L)'
;MASSFDGFVVGTSVNSKNISEIAKSSWEYAKASTTQKKYDDGFAKAFYLVDETNQLFSLSESNVIYLTDFESRSVDGVWTLSRWQYLTPPPAISLPLKEEFGINFRGKLYQNPNDLIYKIPSCMRKSPLRYGDIEGDGEFELYLALLTEHVVLSPLYGGVVFSFMPFADDWVASSLEGEYVEFIDQLGGSDYQYISSRAISRNYIFAAHRSYTKLFEGDFDGDNNPDLVTWQKVYRSNTVGGIKGFSLISEVYTHYERDLDSQKKSVAGVTGEYLPQKTYEPIIQSWLSESDFTWSKGYPSISECEGEEGELIPEMHDPLLNDPDVLQ
;
A
#
# COMPACT_ATOMS: atom_id res chain seq x y z
N MET A 1 19.62 1.51 8.71
CA MET A 1 19.82 1.53 7.24
C MET A 1 18.54 2.12 6.66
N ALA A 2 18.60 3.03 5.68
CA ALA A 2 17.38 3.48 5.00
C ALA A 2 16.86 2.32 4.12
N SER A 3 15.54 2.20 3.99
CA SER A 3 14.94 1.18 3.12
C SER A 3 15.22 1.52 1.65
N SER A 4 15.36 0.52 0.77
CA SER A 4 15.52 0.82 -0.67
C SER A 4 14.33 1.63 -1.20
N PHE A 5 13.13 1.43 -0.65
CA PHE A 5 11.92 2.19 -0.98
C PHE A 5 12.04 3.69 -0.68
N ASP A 6 12.93 4.12 0.22
CA ASP A 6 13.18 5.54 0.52
C ASP A 6 14.00 6.22 -0.61
N GLY A 7 14.70 5.44 -1.45
CA GLY A 7 15.56 5.94 -2.53
C GLY A 7 14.85 6.12 -3.88
N PHE A 8 13.55 5.85 -3.94
CA PHE A 8 12.79 5.82 -5.18
C PHE A 8 12.62 7.21 -5.79
N VAL A 9 12.83 7.31 -7.10
CA VAL A 9 12.51 8.54 -7.83
C VAL A 9 11.00 8.66 -7.98
N VAL A 10 10.48 9.81 -7.55
CA VAL A 10 9.05 10.08 -7.50
C VAL A 10 8.59 10.63 -8.85
N GLY A 11 7.61 9.95 -9.47
CA GLY A 11 6.98 10.41 -10.70
C GLY A 11 6.07 11.62 -10.49
N THR A 12 5.57 12.17 -11.60
CA THR A 12 4.57 13.25 -11.57
C THR A 12 3.17 12.65 -11.51
N SER A 13 2.37 13.01 -10.50
CA SER A 13 0.94 12.68 -10.49
C SER A 13 0.09 13.69 -11.22
N VAL A 14 -1.07 13.23 -11.67
CA VAL A 14 -2.10 14.03 -12.31
C VAL A 14 -3.34 14.00 -11.43
N ASN A 15 -3.77 15.17 -10.99
CA ASN A 15 -4.93 15.33 -10.12
C ASN A 15 -5.69 16.64 -10.44
N SER A 16 -6.83 16.85 -9.80
CA SER A 16 -7.70 18.01 -10.06
C SER A 16 -7.03 19.37 -9.80
N LYS A 17 -5.96 19.42 -8.99
CA LYS A 17 -5.26 20.66 -8.67
C LYS A 17 -4.24 21.05 -9.74
N ASN A 18 -3.55 20.08 -10.35
CA ASN A 18 -2.44 20.35 -11.28
C ASN A 18 -2.77 20.05 -12.76
N ILE A 19 -3.86 19.33 -13.05
CA ILE A 19 -4.21 18.91 -14.42
C ILE A 19 -4.29 20.08 -15.40
N SER A 20 -4.84 21.22 -14.98
CA SER A 20 -5.01 22.40 -15.85
C SER A 20 -3.68 23.02 -16.31
N GLU A 21 -2.63 22.84 -15.52
CA GLU A 21 -1.27 23.29 -15.84
C GLU A 21 -0.54 22.23 -16.66
N ILE A 22 -0.46 20.99 -16.13
CA ILE A 22 0.24 19.87 -16.76
C ILE A 22 -0.28 19.62 -18.19
N ALA A 23 -1.60 19.69 -18.42
CA ALA A 23 -2.18 19.49 -19.75
C ALA A 23 -1.77 20.55 -20.77
N LYS A 24 -1.25 21.71 -20.33
CA LYS A 24 -0.79 22.80 -21.21
C LYS A 24 0.73 22.81 -21.38
N SER A 25 1.48 22.32 -20.40
CA SER A 25 2.93 22.51 -20.32
C SER A 25 3.77 21.24 -20.41
N SER A 26 3.22 20.05 -20.11
CA SER A 26 4.00 18.80 -20.08
C SER A 26 3.81 17.97 -21.35
N TRP A 27 4.92 17.76 -22.05
CA TRP A 27 4.95 16.86 -23.21
C TRP A 27 4.84 15.39 -22.80
N GLU A 28 5.41 15.02 -21.65
CA GLU A 28 5.33 13.71 -21.01
C GLU A 28 3.88 13.33 -20.75
N TYR A 29 3.11 14.23 -20.13
CA TYR A 29 1.69 14.03 -19.90
C TYR A 29 0.91 13.88 -21.21
N ALA A 30 1.13 14.78 -22.17
CA ALA A 30 0.44 14.72 -23.46
C ALA A 30 0.73 13.41 -24.18
N LYS A 31 1.98 12.93 -24.10
CA LYS A 31 2.42 11.68 -24.71
C LYS A 31 1.80 10.47 -24.01
N ALA A 32 1.91 10.38 -22.69
CA ALA A 32 1.29 9.33 -21.89
C ALA A 32 -0.22 9.24 -22.14
N SER A 33 -0.92 10.38 -22.07
CA SER A 33 -2.37 10.44 -22.24
C SER A 33 -2.83 10.10 -23.66
N THR A 34 -2.09 10.51 -24.69
CA THR A 34 -2.43 10.12 -26.08
C THR A 34 -2.19 8.64 -26.34
N THR A 35 -1.14 8.06 -25.76
CA THR A 35 -0.94 6.60 -25.75
C THR A 35 -2.14 5.92 -25.11
N GLN A 36 -2.48 6.24 -23.86
CA GLN A 36 -3.53 5.53 -23.13
C GLN A 36 -4.91 5.68 -23.78
N LYS A 37 -5.23 6.85 -24.32
CA LYS A 37 -6.46 7.08 -25.09
C LYS A 37 -6.53 6.20 -26.36
N LYS A 38 -5.40 5.92 -27.02
CA LYS A 38 -5.35 5.02 -28.19
C LYS A 38 -5.79 3.59 -27.84
N TYR A 39 -5.58 3.17 -26.59
CA TYR A 39 -5.94 1.84 -26.09
C TYR A 39 -7.25 1.81 -25.28
N ASP A 40 -8.01 2.92 -25.26
CA ASP A 40 -9.26 3.06 -24.50
C ASP A 40 -9.10 2.92 -22.97
N ASP A 41 -7.92 3.27 -22.45
CA ASP A 41 -7.58 3.19 -21.02
C ASP A 41 -7.67 4.53 -20.27
N GLY A 42 -8.32 5.52 -20.90
CA GLY A 42 -8.49 6.87 -20.36
C GLY A 42 -7.23 7.73 -20.44
N PHE A 43 -7.00 8.54 -19.40
CA PHE A 43 -5.88 9.49 -19.31
C PHE A 43 -4.84 9.10 -18.27
N ALA A 44 -3.65 9.71 -18.37
CA ALA A 44 -2.57 9.43 -17.44
C ALA A 44 -2.90 9.96 -16.03
N LYS A 45 -2.83 9.08 -15.03
CA LYS A 45 -2.92 9.39 -13.59
C LYS A 45 -1.55 9.72 -12.99
N ALA A 46 -0.49 9.16 -13.54
CA ALA A 46 0.88 9.50 -13.21
C ALA A 46 1.83 9.12 -14.34
N PHE A 47 3.00 9.74 -14.37
CA PHE A 47 4.04 9.45 -15.36
C PHE A 47 5.43 9.80 -14.84
N TYR A 48 6.44 9.15 -15.41
CA TYR A 48 7.85 9.40 -15.12
C TYR A 48 8.67 9.13 -16.39
N LEU A 49 9.41 10.14 -16.84
CA LEU A 49 10.41 9.99 -17.90
C LEU A 49 11.73 9.65 -17.21
N VAL A 50 12.27 8.47 -17.49
CA VAL A 50 13.52 7.99 -16.89
C VAL A 50 14.68 8.85 -17.40
N ASP A 51 15.41 9.48 -16.48
CA ASP A 51 16.54 10.34 -16.75
C ASP A 51 17.55 9.70 -17.72
N GLU A 52 18.09 10.50 -18.63
CA GLU A 52 19.08 10.09 -19.65
C GLU A 52 18.59 8.99 -20.62
N THR A 53 17.30 8.64 -20.60
CA THR A 53 16.67 7.72 -21.54
C THR A 53 15.46 8.35 -22.24
N ASN A 54 14.87 7.62 -23.19
CA ASN A 54 13.58 7.97 -23.78
C ASN A 54 12.41 7.20 -23.15
N GLN A 55 12.61 6.52 -22.02
CA GLN A 55 11.60 5.64 -21.45
C GLN A 55 10.61 6.42 -20.59
N LEU A 56 9.36 6.52 -21.06
CA LEU A 56 8.25 7.13 -20.33
C LEU A 56 7.36 6.04 -19.74
N PHE A 57 7.42 5.87 -18.43
CA PHE A 57 6.44 5.09 -17.68
C PHE A 57 5.20 5.93 -17.39
N SER A 58 4.02 5.33 -17.50
CA SER A 58 2.78 6.01 -17.12
C SER A 58 1.69 5.05 -16.62
N LEU A 59 0.96 5.49 -15.60
CA LEU A 59 -0.22 4.82 -15.04
C LEU A 59 -1.49 5.40 -15.65
N SER A 60 -2.38 4.55 -16.15
CA SER A 60 -3.66 4.94 -16.74
C SER A 60 -4.83 4.98 -15.75
N GLU A 61 -5.94 5.58 -16.19
CA GLU A 61 -7.21 5.57 -15.44
C GLU A 61 -7.73 4.15 -15.19
N SER A 62 -7.53 3.25 -16.15
CA SER A 62 -7.87 1.81 -16.07
C SER A 62 -6.86 0.96 -15.27
N ASN A 63 -5.90 1.57 -14.57
CA ASN A 63 -4.85 0.87 -13.80
C ASN A 63 -3.96 -0.02 -14.69
N VAL A 64 -3.53 0.52 -15.83
CA VAL A 64 -2.57 -0.11 -16.74
C VAL A 64 -1.29 0.72 -16.75
N ILE A 65 -0.14 0.05 -16.66
CA ILE A 65 1.17 0.66 -16.83
C ILE A 65 1.59 0.58 -18.29
N TYR A 66 2.01 1.70 -18.84
CA TYR A 66 2.60 1.81 -20.17
C TYR A 66 4.07 2.19 -20.05
N LEU A 67 4.92 1.50 -20.81
CA LEU A 67 6.25 1.96 -21.17
C LEU A 67 6.21 2.46 -22.62
N THR A 68 6.43 3.75 -22.81
CA THR A 68 6.41 4.40 -24.12
C THR A 68 7.78 5.00 -24.41
N ASP A 69 8.31 4.78 -25.61
CA ASP A 69 9.47 5.55 -26.07
C ASP A 69 9.03 6.99 -26.41
N PHE A 70 9.63 7.94 -25.70
CA PHE A 70 9.24 9.34 -25.66
C PHE A 70 9.46 10.04 -27.01
N GLU A 71 10.48 9.64 -27.77
CA GLU A 71 10.80 10.22 -29.07
C GLU A 71 9.98 9.57 -30.19
N SER A 72 10.12 8.26 -30.38
CA SER A 72 9.53 7.49 -31.48
C SER A 72 8.03 7.27 -31.34
N ARG A 73 7.49 7.37 -30.11
CA ARG A 73 6.08 7.08 -29.79
C ARG A 73 5.70 5.60 -29.88
N SER A 74 6.67 4.69 -29.92
CA SER A 74 6.38 3.26 -29.75
C SER A 74 5.92 2.98 -28.32
N VAL A 75 5.09 1.95 -28.18
CA VAL A 75 4.72 1.39 -26.88
C VAL A 75 5.50 0.10 -26.76
N ASP A 76 6.45 0.08 -25.84
CA ASP A 76 7.40 -1.01 -25.67
C ASP A 76 6.92 -2.00 -24.59
N GLY A 77 6.02 -1.55 -23.71
CA GLY A 77 5.40 -2.39 -22.68
C GLY A 77 4.01 -1.92 -22.27
N VAL A 78 3.13 -2.89 -21.98
CA VAL A 78 1.77 -2.67 -21.47
C VAL A 78 1.48 -3.74 -20.42
N TRP A 79 1.24 -3.32 -19.18
CA TRP A 79 1.00 -4.22 -18.06
C TRP A 79 -0.25 -3.81 -17.29
N THR A 80 -1.29 -4.65 -17.35
CA THR A 80 -2.48 -4.46 -16.52
C THR A 80 -2.13 -4.77 -15.07
N LEU A 81 -2.45 -3.86 -14.15
CA LEU A 81 -2.29 -4.14 -12.73
C LEU A 81 -3.35 -5.15 -12.29
N SER A 82 -2.90 -6.36 -12.00
CA SER A 82 -3.70 -7.38 -11.32
C SER A 82 -3.49 -7.31 -9.81
N ARG A 83 -4.41 -7.89 -9.04
CA ARG A 83 -4.17 -8.08 -7.61
C ARG A 83 -3.12 -9.16 -7.45
N TRP A 84 -2.10 -8.87 -6.65
CA TRP A 84 -1.16 -9.89 -6.25
C TRP A 84 -1.86 -10.98 -5.42
N GLN A 85 -1.73 -12.23 -5.85
CA GLN A 85 -2.54 -13.33 -5.30
C GLN A 85 -2.25 -13.62 -3.82
N TYR A 86 -1.03 -13.30 -3.37
CA TYR A 86 -0.55 -13.52 -2.00
C TYR A 86 -0.91 -12.38 -1.04
N LEU A 87 -1.54 -11.29 -1.54
CA LEU A 87 -2.01 -10.20 -0.70
C LEU A 87 -3.17 -10.66 0.19
N THR A 88 -2.92 -10.81 1.48
CA THR A 88 -3.93 -11.17 2.49
C THR A 88 -4.32 -9.95 3.31
N PRO A 89 -5.62 -9.59 3.36
CA PRO A 89 -6.10 -8.64 4.34
C PRO A 89 -5.81 -9.11 5.77
N PRO A 90 -5.68 -8.20 6.75
CA PRO A 90 -5.48 -8.58 8.14
C PRO A 90 -6.55 -9.57 8.61
N PRO A 91 -6.19 -10.81 9.01
CA PRO A 91 -7.17 -11.82 9.39
C PRO A 91 -8.03 -11.40 10.60
N ALA A 92 -7.41 -10.72 11.57
CA ALA A 92 -8.07 -10.19 12.76
C ALA A 92 -9.16 -9.15 12.47
N ILE A 93 -9.17 -8.54 11.28
CA ILE A 93 -10.23 -7.62 10.83
C ILE A 93 -11.18 -8.33 9.86
N SER A 94 -10.62 -9.01 8.86
CA SER A 94 -11.39 -9.55 7.75
C SER A 94 -12.22 -10.79 8.08
N LEU A 95 -11.76 -11.64 9.00
CA LEU A 95 -12.50 -12.84 9.39
C LEU A 95 -13.77 -12.50 10.20
N PRO A 96 -13.72 -11.69 11.28
CA PRO A 96 -14.94 -11.35 12.02
C PRO A 96 -15.99 -10.66 11.14
N LEU A 97 -15.58 -9.71 10.30
CA LEU A 97 -16.50 -9.02 9.38
C LEU A 97 -17.19 -9.97 8.39
N LYS A 98 -16.44 -10.96 7.89
CA LYS A 98 -16.96 -11.96 6.95
C LYS A 98 -17.88 -12.96 7.65
N GLU A 99 -17.46 -13.48 8.80
CA GLU A 99 -18.16 -14.53 9.53
C GLU A 99 -19.43 -14.01 10.21
N GLU A 100 -19.39 -12.80 10.80
CA GLU A 100 -20.52 -12.22 11.52
C GLU A 100 -21.51 -11.49 10.60
N PHE A 101 -21.01 -10.80 9.56
CA PHE A 101 -21.82 -9.88 8.76
C PHE A 101 -21.84 -10.20 7.25
N GLY A 102 -21.11 -11.22 6.80
CA GLY A 102 -20.97 -11.52 5.36
C GLY A 102 -20.24 -10.43 4.58
N ILE A 103 -19.48 -9.56 5.26
CA ILE A 103 -18.78 -8.45 4.65
C ILE A 103 -17.40 -8.92 4.18
N ASN A 104 -17.18 -8.89 2.87
CA ASN A 104 -15.84 -9.12 2.32
C ASN A 104 -14.98 -7.87 2.50
N PHE A 105 -13.84 -8.02 3.17
CA PHE A 105 -12.87 -6.93 3.33
C PHE A 105 -12.22 -6.50 2.02
N ARG A 106 -12.21 -7.40 1.02
CA ARG A 106 -11.69 -7.11 -0.33
C ARG A 106 -12.69 -6.26 -1.11
N GLY A 107 -12.40 -4.96 -1.25
CA GLY A 107 -13.09 -4.04 -2.18
C GLY A 107 -12.73 -4.30 -3.64
N LYS A 108 -13.31 -3.50 -4.57
CA LYS A 108 -12.87 -3.57 -5.98
C LYS A 108 -11.41 -3.11 -6.07
N LEU A 109 -10.67 -3.66 -7.02
CA LEU A 109 -9.27 -3.32 -7.28
C LEU A 109 -9.11 -1.82 -7.49
N TYR A 110 -8.20 -1.21 -6.71
CA TYR A 110 -7.70 0.15 -6.90
C TYR A 110 -8.80 1.20 -7.20
N GLN A 111 -9.89 1.20 -6.39
CA GLN A 111 -11.04 2.10 -6.59
C GLN A 111 -10.67 3.59 -6.50
N ASN A 112 -11.61 4.45 -6.91
CA ASN A 112 -11.45 5.90 -6.89
C ASN A 112 -11.24 6.42 -5.44
N PRO A 113 -10.23 7.26 -5.16
CA PRO A 113 -10.01 7.88 -3.85
C PRO A 113 -11.24 8.59 -3.26
N ASN A 114 -12.17 9.03 -4.11
CA ASN A 114 -13.41 9.69 -3.68
C ASN A 114 -14.43 8.75 -3.01
N ASP A 115 -14.28 7.42 -3.14
CA ASP A 115 -15.16 6.43 -2.49
C ASP A 115 -14.72 6.10 -1.05
N LEU A 116 -13.60 6.66 -0.58
CA LEU A 116 -12.95 6.29 0.67
C LEU A 116 -12.82 7.49 1.60
N ILE A 117 -13.68 7.54 2.62
CA ILE A 117 -13.68 8.53 3.73
C ILE A 117 -12.50 8.30 4.71
N TYR A 118 -11.43 7.63 4.28
CA TYR A 118 -10.26 7.33 5.10
C TYR A 118 -9.21 8.43 4.96
N LYS A 119 -8.61 8.82 6.11
CA LYS A 119 -7.31 9.50 6.14
C LYS A 119 -6.27 8.50 5.66
N ILE A 120 -5.85 8.65 4.41
CA ILE A 120 -4.70 7.95 3.84
C ILE A 120 -3.55 8.97 3.89
N PRO A 121 -2.31 8.57 4.25
CA PRO A 121 -1.16 9.47 4.27
C PRO A 121 -1.13 10.38 3.04
N SER A 122 -1.13 11.69 3.33
CA SER A 122 -1.74 12.77 2.53
C SER A 122 -1.06 13.09 1.18
N CYS A 123 0.07 12.48 0.87
CA CYS A 123 0.79 12.69 -0.40
C CYS A 123 1.16 11.41 -1.16
N MET A 124 1.19 10.22 -0.54
CA MET A 124 1.47 9.00 -1.32
C MET A 124 0.37 8.76 -2.37
N ARG A 125 -0.88 9.19 -2.09
CA ARG A 125 -1.95 9.32 -3.11
C ARG A 125 -1.60 10.27 -4.27
N LYS A 126 -0.77 11.28 -4.02
CA LYS A 126 -0.35 12.31 -4.98
C LYS A 126 0.94 11.96 -5.70
N SER A 127 1.52 10.78 -5.52
CA SER A 127 2.48 10.26 -6.49
C SER A 127 2.39 8.75 -6.53
N PRO A 128 1.39 8.23 -7.28
CA PRO A 128 1.12 6.80 -7.29
C PRO A 128 2.14 6.02 -8.13
N LEU A 129 3.15 6.67 -8.72
CA LEU A 129 4.16 6.01 -9.55
C LEU A 129 5.55 6.44 -9.10
N ARG A 130 6.38 5.47 -8.74
CA ARG A 130 7.78 5.65 -8.39
C ARG A 130 8.64 4.62 -9.08
N TYR A 131 9.93 4.94 -9.24
CA TYR A 131 10.90 4.13 -9.96
C TYR A 131 12.16 3.96 -9.11
N GLY A 132 12.60 2.73 -8.92
CA GLY A 132 13.76 2.42 -8.08
C GLY A 132 14.12 0.94 -8.15
N ASP A 133 15.33 0.63 -7.73
CA ASP A 133 15.86 -0.74 -7.64
C ASP A 133 15.71 -1.19 -6.19
N ILE A 134 14.79 -2.12 -5.94
CA ILE A 134 14.48 -2.59 -4.58
C ILE A 134 15.61 -3.47 -4.06
N GLU A 135 16.22 -4.25 -4.95
CA GLU A 135 17.12 -5.33 -4.57
C GLU A 135 18.60 -4.96 -4.71
N GLY A 136 18.90 -3.81 -5.29
CA GLY A 136 20.26 -3.39 -5.63
C GLY A 136 20.89 -4.25 -6.74
N ASP A 137 20.07 -4.90 -7.58
CA ASP A 137 20.54 -5.81 -8.64
C ASP A 137 20.76 -5.10 -9.99
N GLY A 138 20.44 -3.81 -10.06
CA GLY A 138 20.57 -2.96 -11.24
C GLY A 138 19.36 -3.02 -12.18
N GLU A 139 18.37 -3.86 -11.90
CA GLU A 139 17.06 -3.84 -12.53
C GLU A 139 16.13 -2.94 -11.72
N PHE A 140 15.19 -2.29 -12.39
CA PHE A 140 14.32 -1.30 -11.75
C PHE A 140 12.88 -1.77 -11.70
N GLU A 141 12.25 -1.58 -10.54
CA GLU A 141 10.85 -1.79 -10.29
C GLU A 141 10.06 -0.48 -10.30
N LEU A 142 8.77 -0.62 -10.57
CA LEU A 142 7.78 0.41 -10.34
C LEU A 142 7.09 0.15 -9.01
N TYR A 143 7.18 1.12 -8.11
CA TYR A 143 6.40 1.12 -6.89
C TYR A 143 5.21 2.04 -7.03
N LEU A 144 4.02 1.52 -6.71
CA LEU A 144 2.76 2.23 -6.80
C LEU A 144 2.04 2.27 -5.46
N ALA A 145 1.85 3.48 -4.92
CA ALA A 145 1.05 3.71 -3.72
C ALA A 145 -0.44 3.88 -4.09
N LEU A 146 -1.17 2.75 -4.18
CA LEU A 146 -2.56 2.70 -4.64
C LEU A 146 -3.54 2.61 -3.47
N LEU A 147 -3.85 3.76 -2.88
CA LEU A 147 -4.76 3.88 -1.74
C LEU A 147 -4.34 2.99 -0.56
N THR A 148 -4.98 1.84 -0.38
CA THR A 148 -4.77 0.89 0.72
C THR A 148 -3.83 -0.24 0.34
N GLU A 149 -3.38 -0.31 -0.92
CA GLU A 149 -2.49 -1.35 -1.44
C GLU A 149 -1.25 -0.66 -2.03
N HIS A 150 -0.08 -1.09 -1.59
CA HIS A 150 1.19 -0.74 -2.23
C HIS A 150 1.59 -1.89 -3.13
N VAL A 151 2.01 -1.58 -4.35
CA VAL A 151 2.24 -2.55 -5.41
C VAL A 151 3.62 -2.35 -5.99
N VAL A 152 4.37 -3.44 -6.14
CA VAL A 152 5.64 -3.47 -6.86
C VAL A 152 5.41 -4.22 -8.16
N LEU A 153 5.66 -3.55 -9.28
CA LEU A 153 5.64 -4.12 -10.61
C LEU A 153 7.06 -4.18 -11.17
N SER A 154 7.48 -5.33 -11.66
CA SER A 154 8.74 -5.46 -12.40
C SER A 154 8.46 -5.49 -13.90
N PRO A 155 8.93 -4.49 -14.67
CA PRO A 155 8.85 -4.52 -16.13
C PRO A 155 9.59 -5.73 -16.73
N LEU A 156 10.70 -6.14 -16.12
CA LEU A 156 11.51 -7.30 -16.53
C LEU A 156 10.68 -8.59 -16.50
N TYR A 157 9.94 -8.81 -15.41
CA TYR A 157 9.08 -9.99 -15.26
C TYR A 157 7.64 -9.79 -15.76
N GLY A 158 7.32 -8.57 -16.20
CA GLY A 158 6.07 -8.23 -16.86
C GLY A 158 4.82 -8.27 -15.98
N GLY A 159 4.95 -8.01 -14.68
CA GLY A 159 3.83 -8.11 -13.76
C GLY A 159 4.10 -7.64 -12.34
N VAL A 160 3.05 -7.69 -11.52
CA VAL A 160 3.13 -7.40 -10.09
C VAL A 160 3.92 -8.51 -9.39
N VAL A 161 5.05 -8.16 -8.80
CA VAL A 161 5.96 -9.11 -8.12
C VAL A 161 5.76 -9.13 -6.61
N PHE A 162 5.23 -8.04 -6.05
CA PHE A 162 4.92 -7.94 -4.62
C PHE A 162 3.81 -6.93 -4.37
N SER A 163 3.04 -7.14 -3.30
CA SER A 163 2.10 -6.13 -2.81
C SER A 163 1.83 -6.32 -1.32
N PHE A 164 1.62 -5.22 -0.60
CA PHE A 164 1.21 -5.23 0.80
C PHE A 164 0.19 -4.13 1.10
N MET A 165 -0.51 -4.26 2.22
CA MET A 165 -1.41 -3.21 2.74
C MET A 165 -0.67 -2.43 3.83
N PRO A 166 -0.12 -1.23 3.54
CA PRO A 166 0.59 -0.42 4.55
C PRO A 166 -0.33 -0.04 5.71
N PHE A 167 -1.63 0.10 5.45
CA PHE A 167 -2.65 0.30 6.45
C PHE A 167 -3.99 -0.29 5.99
N ALA A 168 -4.83 -0.65 6.95
CA ALA A 168 -6.18 -1.12 6.73
C ALA A 168 -7.08 -0.62 7.86
N ASP A 169 -7.70 0.54 7.62
CA ASP A 169 -8.59 1.19 8.58
C ASP A 169 -10.05 0.84 8.29
N ASP A 170 -10.80 0.62 9.35
CA ASP A 170 -12.24 0.36 9.36
C ASP A 170 -12.85 1.12 10.54
N TRP A 171 -12.80 2.45 10.48
CA TRP A 171 -13.44 3.32 11.46
C TRP A 171 -14.20 4.44 10.76
N VAL A 172 -15.30 4.88 11.36
CA VAL A 172 -16.03 6.08 10.93
C VAL A 172 -15.19 7.30 11.28
N ALA A 173 -14.81 8.11 10.28
CA ALA A 173 -14.07 9.34 10.51
C ALA A 173 -14.90 10.34 11.32
N SER A 174 -14.23 11.15 12.15
CA SER A 174 -14.88 12.13 13.03
C SER A 174 -15.77 13.15 12.31
N SER A 175 -15.50 13.44 11.03
CA SER A 175 -16.33 14.31 10.20
C SER A 175 -17.71 13.72 9.88
N LEU A 176 -17.88 12.41 10.02
CA LEU A 176 -19.13 11.68 9.78
C LEU A 176 -19.78 11.17 11.07
N GLU A 177 -19.12 11.30 12.23
CA GLU A 177 -19.68 10.86 13.51
C GLU A 177 -21.09 11.43 13.73
N GLY A 178 -21.29 12.72 13.39
CA GLY A 178 -22.58 13.41 13.46
C GLY A 178 -23.69 12.77 12.61
N GLU A 179 -23.35 12.20 11.45
CA GLU A 179 -24.31 11.56 10.54
C GLU A 179 -24.77 10.19 11.06
N TYR A 180 -23.92 9.54 11.86
CA TYR A 180 -24.22 8.22 12.43
C TYR A 180 -24.74 8.27 13.86
N VAL A 181 -24.70 9.41 14.57
CA VAL A 181 -25.18 9.48 15.97
C VAL A 181 -26.62 8.99 16.11
N GLU A 182 -27.55 9.56 15.35
CA GLU A 182 -28.97 9.17 15.43
C GLU A 182 -29.16 7.69 15.08
N PHE A 183 -28.34 7.17 14.15
CA PHE A 183 -28.40 5.79 13.72
C PHE A 183 -27.84 4.82 14.77
N ILE A 184 -26.72 5.16 15.41
CA ILE A 184 -26.11 4.42 16.52
C ILE A 184 -27.08 4.37 17.70
N ASP A 185 -27.72 5.50 18.02
CA ASP A 185 -28.73 5.57 19.08
C ASP A 185 -29.94 4.67 18.77
N GLN A 186 -30.41 4.64 17.52
CA GLN A 186 -31.49 3.74 17.09
C GLN A 186 -31.13 2.25 17.22
N LEU A 187 -29.84 1.91 17.08
CA LEU A 187 -29.32 0.56 17.28
C LEU A 187 -29.02 0.22 18.75
N GLY A 188 -29.32 1.12 19.69
CA GLY A 188 -29.15 0.90 21.13
C GLY A 188 -27.84 1.43 21.71
N GLY A 189 -27.11 2.26 20.97
CA GLY A 189 -25.81 2.80 21.37
C GLY A 189 -24.64 1.86 21.08
N SER A 190 -23.41 2.34 21.26
CA SER A 190 -22.20 1.53 21.07
C SER A 190 -21.44 1.36 22.37
N ASP A 191 -20.96 0.14 22.62
CA ASP A 191 -20.00 -0.14 23.69
C ASP A 191 -18.58 0.30 23.32
N TYR A 192 -18.32 0.72 22.07
CA TYR A 192 -17.00 1.07 21.55
C TYR A 192 -16.85 2.58 21.36
N GLN A 193 -15.63 3.09 21.58
CA GLN A 193 -15.31 4.50 21.34
C GLN A 193 -15.38 4.86 19.85
N TYR A 194 -15.00 3.92 18.99
CA TYR A 194 -15.03 4.05 17.53
C TYR A 194 -15.68 2.80 16.92
N ILE A 195 -16.52 3.03 15.91
CA ILE A 195 -17.29 1.97 15.23
C ILE A 195 -16.78 1.69 13.83
N SER A 196 -16.92 0.43 13.40
CA SER A 196 -16.58 -0.04 12.06
C SER A 196 -17.42 0.66 10.99
N SER A 197 -16.77 1.29 10.02
CA SER A 197 -17.45 1.95 8.90
C SER A 197 -18.07 0.91 7.95
N ARG A 198 -17.47 -0.28 7.87
CA ARG A 198 -17.98 -1.39 7.09
C ARG A 198 -19.21 -2.02 7.74
N ALA A 199 -19.18 -2.29 9.05
CA ALA A 199 -20.30 -2.88 9.76
C ALA A 199 -21.51 -1.92 9.80
N ILE A 200 -21.27 -0.63 10.06
CA ILE A 200 -22.36 0.35 10.15
C ILE A 200 -23.06 0.56 8.80
N SER A 201 -22.34 0.41 7.67
CA SER A 201 -22.95 0.42 6.32
C SER A 201 -23.95 -0.71 6.07
N ARG A 202 -23.95 -1.73 6.94
CA ARG A 202 -24.87 -2.87 6.94
C ARG A 202 -25.80 -2.86 8.15
N ASN A 203 -25.88 -1.75 8.88
CA ASN A 203 -26.70 -1.58 10.07
C ASN A 203 -26.26 -2.44 11.28
N TYR A 204 -24.96 -2.72 11.40
CA TYR A 204 -24.40 -3.42 12.55
C TYR A 204 -23.47 -2.51 13.35
N ILE A 205 -23.49 -2.66 14.67
CA ILE A 205 -22.49 -2.05 15.56
C ILE A 205 -21.38 -3.07 15.78
N PHE A 206 -20.16 -2.68 15.41
CA PHE A 206 -18.97 -3.48 15.60
C PHE A 206 -17.79 -2.55 15.93
N ALA A 207 -16.82 -3.05 16.68
CA ALA A 207 -15.64 -2.29 17.02
C ALA A 207 -14.90 -1.86 15.75
N ALA A 208 -14.50 -0.59 15.69
CA ALA A 208 -13.56 -0.16 14.67
C ALA A 208 -12.23 -0.90 14.80
N HIS A 209 -11.61 -1.17 13.67
CA HIS A 209 -10.26 -1.74 13.61
C HIS A 209 -9.34 -0.84 12.81
N ARG A 210 -8.06 -0.85 13.17
CA ARG A 210 -6.97 -0.23 12.43
C ARG A 210 -5.86 -1.24 12.29
N SER A 211 -5.16 -1.20 11.17
CA SER A 211 -3.99 -2.04 10.97
C SER A 211 -2.94 -1.26 10.22
N TYR A 212 -1.68 -1.52 10.57
CA TYR A 212 -0.51 -0.92 9.98
C TYR A 212 0.50 -2.01 9.67
N THR A 213 1.22 -1.87 8.57
CA THR A 213 2.25 -2.82 8.15
C THR A 213 3.54 -2.09 7.87
N LYS A 214 4.63 -2.59 8.45
CA LYS A 214 6.00 -2.20 8.16
C LYS A 214 6.66 -3.24 7.26
N LEU A 215 7.47 -2.79 6.33
CA LEU A 215 8.28 -3.60 5.43
C LEU A 215 9.75 -3.48 5.82
N PHE A 216 10.45 -4.60 5.81
CA PHE A 216 11.88 -4.71 6.03
C PHE A 216 12.49 -5.54 4.90
N GLU A 217 13.66 -5.12 4.43
CA GLU A 217 14.43 -5.80 3.40
C GLU A 217 15.70 -6.40 4.01
N GLY A 218 16.18 -7.48 3.41
CA GLY A 218 17.49 -8.03 3.71
C GLY A 218 17.68 -9.41 3.10
N ASP A 219 18.72 -10.09 3.57
CA ASP A 219 18.96 -11.52 3.35
C ASP A 219 18.55 -12.22 4.66
N PHE A 220 17.34 -12.75 4.68
CA PHE A 220 16.68 -13.25 5.89
C PHE A 220 17.32 -14.55 6.38
N ASP A 221 17.67 -15.45 5.46
CA ASP A 221 18.20 -16.78 5.78
C ASP A 221 19.64 -17.03 5.32
N GLY A 222 20.30 -16.03 4.72
CA GLY A 222 21.72 -16.06 4.36
C GLY A 222 22.01 -16.75 3.03
N ASP A 223 21.00 -16.93 2.18
CA ASP A 223 21.13 -17.61 0.90
C ASP A 223 21.41 -16.66 -0.29
N ASN A 224 21.41 -15.35 -0.03
CA ASN A 224 21.60 -14.24 -0.98
C ASN A 224 20.44 -14.06 -1.99
N ASN A 225 19.30 -14.71 -1.80
CA ASN A 225 18.07 -14.31 -2.47
C ASN A 225 17.52 -13.04 -1.81
N PRO A 226 16.85 -12.16 -2.58
CA PRO A 226 16.19 -11.00 -1.99
C PRO A 226 15.01 -11.43 -1.11
N ASP A 227 15.01 -10.98 0.15
CA ASP A 227 13.93 -11.22 1.09
C ASP A 227 13.22 -9.93 1.54
N LEU A 228 11.93 -10.10 1.76
CA LEU A 228 11.06 -9.10 2.36
C LEU A 228 10.37 -9.68 3.58
N VAL A 229 10.40 -8.94 4.68
CA VAL A 229 9.62 -9.22 5.89
C VAL A 229 8.60 -8.13 6.10
N THR A 230 7.33 -8.52 6.21
CA THR A 230 6.28 -7.62 6.67
C THR A 230 5.98 -7.87 8.15
N TRP A 231 5.88 -6.80 8.92
CA TRP A 231 5.40 -6.79 10.30
C TRP A 231 4.10 -5.98 10.35
N GLN A 232 2.99 -6.68 10.55
CA GLN A 232 1.66 -6.09 10.64
C GLN A 232 1.17 -6.07 12.08
N LYS A 233 0.71 -4.90 12.53
CA LYS A 233 0.02 -4.71 13.81
C LYS A 233 -1.46 -4.42 13.56
N VAL A 234 -2.33 -5.01 14.37
CA VAL A 234 -3.79 -4.81 14.30
C VAL A 234 -4.33 -4.35 15.64
N TYR A 235 -5.14 -3.30 15.60
CA TYR A 235 -5.70 -2.62 16.75
C TYR A 235 -7.21 -2.64 16.70
N ARG A 236 -7.85 -2.70 17.87
CA ARG A 236 -9.30 -2.64 18.03
C ARG A 236 -9.70 -1.50 18.93
N SER A 237 -10.79 -0.81 18.60
CA SER A 237 -11.32 0.26 19.43
C SER A 237 -11.56 -0.21 20.86
N ASN A 238 -11.16 0.62 21.82
CA ASN A 238 -11.47 0.41 23.22
C ASN A 238 -12.96 0.65 23.47
N THR A 239 -13.43 0.18 24.63
CA THR A 239 -14.81 0.41 25.06
C THR A 239 -15.01 1.85 25.57
N VAL A 240 -16.25 2.34 25.48
CA VAL A 240 -16.65 3.60 26.09
C VAL A 240 -16.36 3.54 27.61
N GLY A 241 -15.73 4.60 28.13
CA GLY A 241 -15.28 4.65 29.53
C GLY A 241 -13.90 4.02 29.80
N GLY A 242 -13.29 3.37 28.81
CA GLY A 242 -11.91 2.87 28.88
C GLY A 242 -10.83 3.92 28.52
N ILE A 243 -9.59 3.44 28.34
CA ILE A 243 -8.49 4.27 27.80
C ILE A 243 -8.88 4.76 26.41
N LYS A 244 -8.63 6.04 26.10
CA LYS A 244 -8.98 6.63 24.81
C LYS A 244 -8.22 5.95 23.67
N GLY A 245 -8.89 5.61 22.58
CA GLY A 245 -8.27 5.06 21.37
C GLY A 245 -8.51 3.57 21.18
N PHE A 246 -7.45 2.87 20.78
CA PHE A 246 -7.41 1.48 20.38
C PHE A 246 -6.41 0.71 21.24
N SER A 247 -6.53 -0.62 21.25
CA SER A 247 -5.55 -1.53 21.84
C SER A 247 -5.05 -2.51 20.80
N LEU A 248 -3.76 -2.86 20.85
CA LEU A 248 -3.16 -3.93 20.04
C LEU A 248 -3.86 -5.27 20.36
N ILE A 249 -4.29 -5.98 19.33
CA ILE A 249 -4.95 -7.29 19.46
C ILE A 249 -4.25 -8.41 18.69
N SER A 250 -3.39 -8.08 17.73
CA SER A 250 -2.66 -9.07 16.94
C SER A 250 -1.43 -8.45 16.30
N GLU A 251 -0.39 -9.27 16.18
CA GLU A 251 0.78 -9.03 15.34
C GLU A 251 0.91 -10.19 14.36
N VAL A 252 1.36 -9.90 13.14
CA VAL A 252 1.58 -10.89 12.10
C VAL A 252 2.89 -10.58 11.41
N TYR A 253 3.76 -11.58 11.32
CA TYR A 253 5.03 -11.51 10.63
C TYR A 253 4.99 -12.43 9.41
N THR A 254 5.28 -11.90 8.22
CA THR A 254 5.31 -12.71 7.00
C THR A 254 6.63 -12.52 6.28
N HIS A 255 7.32 -13.63 6.05
CA HIS A 255 8.53 -13.71 5.25
C HIS A 255 8.17 -14.01 3.79
N TYR A 256 8.78 -13.27 2.86
CA TYR A 256 8.70 -13.48 1.43
C TYR A 256 10.10 -13.50 0.84
N GLU A 257 10.30 -14.33 -0.17
CA GLU A 257 11.59 -14.53 -0.81
C GLU A 257 11.42 -14.58 -2.33
N ARG A 258 12.38 -14.00 -3.05
CA ARG A 258 12.45 -14.07 -4.52
C ARG A 258 13.49 -15.09 -5.00
N ASP A 259 13.22 -16.38 -4.78
CA ASP A 259 14.07 -17.47 -5.29
C ASP A 259 13.80 -17.76 -6.78
N LEU A 260 14.58 -17.13 -7.66
CA LEU A 260 14.48 -17.34 -9.11
C LEU A 260 14.82 -18.77 -9.54
N ASP A 261 15.69 -19.47 -8.80
CA ASP A 261 16.14 -20.82 -9.14
C ASP A 261 15.10 -21.89 -8.79
N SER A 262 14.35 -21.69 -7.71
CA SER A 262 13.16 -22.50 -7.42
C SER A 262 12.02 -22.17 -8.38
N GLN A 263 11.80 -20.90 -8.72
CA GLN A 263 10.78 -20.52 -9.70
C GLN A 263 11.02 -21.15 -11.07
N LYS A 264 12.26 -21.21 -11.57
CA LYS A 264 12.63 -21.92 -12.81
C LYS A 264 12.18 -23.39 -12.84
N LYS A 265 12.11 -24.04 -11.67
CA LYS A 265 11.70 -25.44 -11.52
C LYS A 265 10.18 -25.59 -11.34
N SER A 266 9.46 -24.48 -11.14
CA SER A 266 8.02 -24.46 -10.94
C SER A 266 7.26 -24.56 -12.27
N VAL A 267 5.97 -24.94 -12.20
CA VAL A 267 5.08 -24.96 -13.38
C VAL A 267 4.82 -23.56 -13.93
N ALA A 268 4.87 -22.54 -13.08
CA ALA A 268 4.65 -21.14 -13.48
C ALA A 268 5.87 -20.54 -14.20
N GLY A 269 7.06 -21.17 -14.09
CA GLY A 269 8.32 -20.61 -14.57
C GLY A 269 8.80 -19.45 -13.69
N VAL A 270 9.68 -18.61 -14.24
CA VAL A 270 10.20 -17.42 -13.56
C VAL A 270 9.17 -16.31 -13.64
N THR A 271 8.61 -15.95 -12.48
CA THR A 271 7.62 -14.85 -12.35
C THR A 271 8.24 -13.60 -11.71
N GLY A 272 9.40 -13.74 -11.07
CA GLY A 272 10.03 -12.68 -10.30
C GLY A 272 9.27 -12.32 -9.01
N GLU A 273 8.22 -13.06 -8.66
CA GLU A 273 7.39 -12.76 -7.49
C GLU A 273 8.13 -13.07 -6.18
N TYR A 274 7.84 -12.28 -5.15
CA TYR A 274 8.24 -12.53 -3.76
C TYR A 274 7.31 -13.54 -3.11
N LEU A 275 7.66 -14.82 -3.12
CA LEU A 275 6.73 -15.86 -2.68
C LEU A 275 6.72 -15.98 -1.15
N PRO A 276 5.54 -16.11 -0.51
CA PRO A 276 5.46 -16.25 0.94
C PRO A 276 6.10 -17.56 1.39
N GLN A 277 6.99 -17.46 2.37
CA GLN A 277 7.73 -18.58 2.93
C GLN A 277 7.08 -19.13 4.20
N LYS A 278 7.28 -20.42 4.45
CA LYS A 278 6.84 -21.07 5.69
C LYS A 278 7.90 -20.90 6.78
N THR A 279 8.01 -19.69 7.30
CA THR A 279 8.94 -19.36 8.38
C THR A 279 8.23 -19.34 9.73
N TYR A 280 8.86 -19.91 10.76
CA TYR A 280 8.33 -19.87 12.12
C TYR A 280 8.48 -18.47 12.71
N GLU A 281 7.41 -17.91 13.28
CA GLU A 281 7.37 -16.51 13.73
C GLU A 281 8.52 -16.10 14.69
N PRO A 282 8.90 -16.91 15.70
CA PRO A 282 10.07 -16.61 16.53
C PRO A 282 11.40 -16.45 15.77
N ILE A 283 11.55 -17.08 14.60
CA ILE A 283 12.74 -16.90 13.75
C ILE A 283 12.71 -15.50 13.13
N ILE A 284 11.54 -15.05 12.65
CA ILE A 284 11.38 -13.72 12.08
C ILE A 284 11.65 -12.65 13.15
N GLN A 285 11.12 -12.84 14.35
CA GLN A 285 11.35 -11.93 15.48
C GLN A 285 12.83 -11.89 15.89
N SER A 286 13.53 -13.04 15.90
CA SER A 286 14.98 -13.09 16.17
C SER A 286 15.75 -12.28 15.14
N TRP A 287 15.45 -12.48 13.85
CA TRP A 287 16.10 -11.76 12.76
C TRP A 287 15.87 -10.24 12.84
N LEU A 288 14.63 -9.80 13.11
CA LEU A 288 14.32 -8.38 13.32
C LEU A 288 15.13 -7.81 14.49
N SER A 289 15.22 -8.54 15.60
CA SER A 289 15.99 -8.11 16.78
C SER A 289 17.50 -8.07 16.52
N GLU A 290 18.05 -9.08 15.87
CA GLU A 290 19.49 -9.19 15.57
C GLU A 290 19.95 -8.13 14.56
N SER A 291 19.06 -7.78 13.62
CA SER A 291 19.27 -6.73 12.61
C SER A 291 19.00 -5.32 13.14
N ASP A 292 18.61 -5.18 14.41
CA ASP A 292 18.19 -3.90 15.01
C ASP A 292 17.07 -3.23 14.19
N PHE A 293 16.13 -4.03 13.66
CA PHE A 293 14.94 -3.59 12.94
C PHE A 293 13.78 -3.39 13.91
N THR A 294 13.59 -2.14 14.33
CA THR A 294 12.44 -1.72 15.15
C THR A 294 11.28 -1.25 14.29
N TRP A 295 10.08 -1.16 14.88
CA TRP A 295 8.88 -0.70 14.17
C TRP A 295 9.09 0.63 13.44
N SER A 296 9.71 1.61 14.10
CA SER A 296 10.00 2.95 13.54
C SER A 296 11.07 2.97 12.44
N LYS A 297 11.76 1.85 12.21
CA LYS A 297 12.74 1.72 11.12
C LYS A 297 12.17 1.04 9.87
N GLY A 298 11.01 0.40 9.95
CA GLY A 298 10.42 -0.27 8.80
C GLY A 298 9.75 0.72 7.83
N TYR A 299 9.66 0.38 6.56
CA TYR A 299 8.99 1.22 5.58
C TYR A 299 7.47 0.99 5.56
N PRO A 300 6.61 2.03 5.43
CA PRO A 300 6.94 3.44 5.47
C PRO A 300 6.96 3.96 6.93
N SER A 301 7.93 4.80 7.27
CA SER A 301 8.00 5.46 8.60
C SER A 301 7.98 6.98 8.54
N ILE A 302 8.51 7.56 7.47
CA ILE A 302 8.68 9.00 7.32
C ILE A 302 7.79 9.50 6.19
N SER A 303 7.18 10.66 6.41
CA SER A 303 6.36 11.35 5.43
C SER A 303 7.24 11.99 4.37
N GLU A 304 6.82 11.83 3.12
CA GLU A 304 7.40 12.52 1.96
C GLU A 304 6.45 13.61 1.45
N CYS A 305 5.51 14.04 2.29
CA CYS A 305 4.48 14.97 1.89
C CYS A 305 4.99 16.39 1.93
N GLU A 306 4.71 17.16 0.88
CA GLU A 306 5.04 18.58 0.83
C GLU A 306 4.56 19.33 2.09
N GLY A 307 5.51 19.87 2.86
CA GLY A 307 5.30 20.56 4.13
C GLY A 307 5.39 19.67 5.39
N GLU A 308 5.59 18.37 5.22
CA GLU A 308 5.75 17.36 6.28
C GLU A 308 6.92 16.40 5.96
N GLU A 309 7.83 16.77 5.03
CA GLU A 309 8.95 15.91 4.64
C GLU A 309 9.89 15.66 5.82
N GLY A 310 10.25 14.39 6.02
CA GLY A 310 11.13 14.02 7.13
C GLY A 310 10.41 13.85 8.47
N GLU A 311 9.13 14.24 8.57
CA GLU A 311 8.31 14.04 9.75
C GLU A 311 7.78 12.61 9.81
N LEU A 312 7.49 12.13 11.02
CA LEU A 312 6.87 10.83 11.21
C LEU A 312 5.47 10.78 10.59
N ILE A 313 5.13 9.68 9.91
CA ILE A 313 3.78 9.52 9.36
C ILE A 313 2.78 9.47 10.54
N PRO A 314 1.85 10.43 10.67
CA PRO A 314 1.01 10.55 11.87
C PRO A 314 0.22 9.28 12.19
N GLU A 315 -0.22 8.54 11.17
CA GLU A 315 -0.94 7.28 11.33
C GLU A 315 -0.06 6.13 11.85
N MET A 316 1.25 6.17 11.59
CA MET A 316 2.22 5.18 12.06
C MET A 316 2.79 5.53 13.45
N HIS A 317 2.42 6.69 14.00
CA HIS A 317 2.83 7.23 15.30
C HIS A 317 1.64 7.83 16.08
N ASP A 318 0.45 7.28 15.86
CA ASP A 318 -0.80 7.84 16.38
C ASP A 318 -0.96 7.57 17.90
N PRO A 319 -1.05 8.62 18.74
CA PRO A 319 -1.30 8.48 20.18
C PRO A 319 -2.52 7.64 20.55
N LEU A 320 -3.50 7.53 19.65
CA LEU A 320 -4.70 6.71 19.87
C LEU A 320 -4.43 5.21 19.79
N LEU A 321 -3.27 4.75 19.31
CA LEU A 321 -2.98 3.32 19.22
C LEU A 321 -2.56 2.69 20.55
N ASN A 322 -2.17 3.52 21.53
CA ASN A 322 -1.71 3.09 22.86
C ASN A 322 -0.61 2.00 22.81
N ASP A 323 0.26 2.04 21.79
CA ASP A 323 1.34 1.07 21.58
C ASP A 323 2.71 1.74 21.78
N PRO A 324 3.49 1.33 22.79
CA PRO A 324 4.81 1.90 23.04
C PRO A 324 5.77 1.86 21.85
N ASP A 325 5.71 0.87 20.96
CA ASP A 325 6.61 0.78 19.80
C ASP A 325 6.25 1.78 18.71
N VAL A 326 4.98 2.22 18.68
CA VAL A 326 4.45 3.22 17.75
C VAL A 326 4.71 4.63 18.27
N LEU A 327 4.72 4.82 19.59
CA LEU A 327 4.85 6.14 20.22
C LEU A 327 6.30 6.59 20.43
N GLN A 328 7.28 5.74 20.10
CA GLN A 328 8.71 5.97 20.32
C GLN A 328 9.46 6.39 19.06
#